data_AF-Q8BVV1-F1
#
_entry.id   AF-Q8BVV1-F1
#
_cell.length_a   1.000
_cell.length_b   1.000
_cell.length_c   1.000
_cell.angle_alpha   90.00
_cell.angle_beta   90.00
_cell.angle_gamma   90.00
#
_symmetry.space_group_name_H-M   'P 1'
#
loop_
_entity.id
_entity.type
_entity.pdbx_description
1 polymer ?
#
loop_
_entity_poly.entity_id
_entity_poly.type
_entity_poly.pdbx_seq_one_letter_code
_entity_poly.pdbx_strand_id
1 'polypeptide(L)'
;MISHILQNADEMSPDAFLASVEKDAKERAKRRRENRVLADALKEKGNEAFVRGDYETAIFFYSEGLGKLKDMKVLYTNRAQAFIKLGDYQKALVDCDWALKCDENCTKAYFHMGKAHVALKNYSKAKECYQKIEEINPKLKAQVKEHLNQVTLREKADLQEKEAQESLDSGKNTAVTTKNLLETLSKPGQTPLFYAGGIEILTEMMADCKLDTSRV
;
A
#
# COMPACT_ATOMS: atom_id res chain seq x y z
N MET A 1 12.54 -64.03 42.56
CA MET A 1 11.28 -63.72 41.86
C MET A 1 11.26 -62.26 41.40
N ILE A 2 12.17 -61.86 40.52
CA ILE A 2 12.19 -60.51 39.93
C ILE A 2 12.58 -60.66 38.45
N SER A 3 11.68 -61.25 37.65
CA SER A 3 11.92 -61.45 36.21
C SER A 3 10.61 -61.42 35.41
N HIS A 4 9.78 -60.40 35.64
CA HIS A 4 8.72 -60.04 34.69
C HIS A 4 8.39 -58.54 34.76
N ILE A 5 9.43 -57.72 34.91
CA ILE A 5 9.35 -56.29 34.63
C ILE A 5 10.01 -56.10 33.25
N LEU A 6 9.26 -55.50 32.32
CA LEU A 6 9.61 -55.11 30.94
C LEU A 6 9.41 -56.17 29.85
N GLN A 7 8.18 -56.26 29.32
CA GLN A 7 7.99 -56.40 27.88
C GLN A 7 6.55 -56.04 27.52
N ASN A 8 6.40 -55.34 26.40
CA ASN A 8 5.17 -54.79 25.82
C ASN A 8 4.75 -53.41 26.35
N ALA A 9 5.71 -52.48 26.32
CA ALA A 9 5.34 -51.11 25.93
C ALA A 9 5.01 -51.16 24.44
N ASP A 10 3.71 -51.21 24.15
CA ASP A 10 3.00 -50.88 22.91
C ASP A 10 3.87 -50.33 21.75
N GLU A 11 4.71 -51.18 21.15
CA GLU A 11 5.45 -50.85 19.93
C GLU A 11 4.45 -50.93 18.78
N MET A 12 3.85 -49.77 18.46
CA MET A 12 3.06 -49.57 17.25
C MET A 12 3.83 -50.12 16.06
N SER A 13 3.27 -51.10 15.36
CA SER A 13 3.93 -51.66 14.17
C SER A 13 4.15 -50.56 13.12
N PRO A 14 5.22 -50.66 12.31
CA PRO A 14 5.46 -49.69 11.22
C PRO A 14 4.23 -49.48 10.33
N ASP A 15 3.49 -50.55 10.05
CA ASP A 15 2.25 -50.50 9.25
C ASP A 15 1.13 -49.72 9.96
N ALA A 16 0.96 -49.92 11.26
CA ALA A 16 -0.02 -49.18 12.06
C ALA A 16 0.34 -47.69 12.18
N PHE A 17 1.63 -47.36 12.30
CA PHE A 17 2.12 -45.97 12.26
C PHE A 17 1.85 -45.31 10.90
N LEU A 18 2.19 -45.99 9.80
CA LEU A 18 1.93 -45.47 8.44
C LEU A 18 0.45 -45.24 8.18
N ALA A 19 -0.42 -46.18 8.57
CA ALA A 19 -1.87 -46.02 8.44
C ALA A 19 -2.42 -44.83 9.25
N SER A 20 -1.88 -44.60 10.46
CA SER A 20 -2.23 -43.45 11.30
C SER A 20 -1.83 -42.11 10.66
N VAL A 21 -0.60 -42.04 10.14
CA VAL A 21 -0.09 -40.85 9.42
C VAL A 21 -0.91 -40.58 8.16
N GLU A 22 -1.27 -41.61 7.39
CA GLU A 22 -2.10 -41.46 6.20
C GLU A 22 -3.50 -40.92 6.55
N LYS A 23 -4.11 -41.44 7.62
CA LYS A 23 -5.40 -40.95 8.12
C LYS A 23 -5.34 -39.47 8.52
N ASP A 24 -4.33 -39.07 9.31
CA ASP A 24 -4.13 -37.67 9.70
C ASP A 24 -3.88 -36.77 8.47
N ALA A 25 -3.09 -37.24 7.49
CA ALA A 25 -2.86 -36.51 6.24
C ALA A 25 -4.17 -36.28 5.46
N LYS A 26 -5.03 -37.31 5.35
CA LYS A 26 -6.36 -37.20 4.73
C LYS A 26 -7.25 -36.21 5.48
N GLU A 27 -7.24 -36.24 6.81
CA GLU A 27 -8.03 -35.32 7.64
C GLU A 27 -7.54 -33.87 7.53
N ARG A 28 -6.22 -33.64 7.56
CA ARG A 28 -5.63 -32.31 7.31
C ARG A 28 -5.97 -31.79 5.91
N ALA A 29 -5.92 -32.64 4.89
CA ALA A 29 -6.31 -32.27 3.54
C ALA A 29 -7.79 -31.90 3.45
N LYS A 30 -8.68 -32.66 4.11
CA LYS A 30 -10.11 -32.36 4.19
C LYS A 30 -10.36 -31.02 4.87
N ARG A 31 -9.80 -30.80 6.08
CA ARG A 31 -9.89 -29.53 6.81
C ARG A 31 -9.39 -28.34 6.00
N ARG A 32 -8.28 -28.50 5.27
CA ARG A 32 -7.76 -27.44 4.40
C ARG A 32 -8.70 -27.12 3.23
N ARG A 33 -9.36 -28.12 2.63
CA ARG A 33 -10.38 -27.90 1.58
C ARG A 33 -11.59 -27.15 2.14
N GLU A 34 -12.08 -27.53 3.31
CA GLU A 34 -13.19 -26.84 3.98
C GLU A 34 -12.83 -25.39 4.32
N ASN A 35 -11.64 -25.17 4.90
CA ASN A 35 -11.14 -23.82 5.18
C ASN A 35 -10.97 -22.99 3.90
N ARG A 36 -10.61 -23.60 2.77
CA ARG A 36 -10.55 -22.91 1.47
C ARG A 36 -11.91 -22.41 1.03
N VAL A 37 -12.93 -23.26 1.10
CA VAL A 37 -14.30 -22.86 0.75
C VAL A 37 -14.78 -21.70 1.64
N LEU A 38 -14.51 -21.79 2.95
CA LEU A 38 -14.85 -20.71 3.88
C LEU A 38 -14.08 -19.41 3.58
N ALA A 39 -12.78 -19.49 3.31
CA ALA A 39 -11.95 -18.34 2.96
C ALA A 39 -12.41 -17.67 1.67
N ASP A 40 -12.79 -18.45 0.66
CA ASP A 40 -13.35 -17.93 -0.59
C ASP A 40 -14.69 -17.24 -0.37
N ALA A 41 -15.60 -17.82 0.43
CA ALA A 41 -16.87 -17.18 0.76
C ALA A 41 -16.68 -15.85 1.53
N LEU A 42 -15.72 -15.81 2.46
CA LEU A 42 -15.37 -14.59 3.20
C LEU A 42 -14.74 -13.54 2.28
N LYS A 43 -13.87 -13.96 1.35
CA LYS A 43 -13.31 -13.08 0.32
C LYS A 43 -14.42 -12.44 -0.52
N GLU A 44 -15.44 -13.19 -0.95
CA GLU A 44 -16.54 -12.61 -1.72
C GLU A 44 -17.37 -11.60 -0.90
N LYS A 45 -17.67 -11.90 0.38
CA LYS A 45 -18.32 -10.91 1.27
C LYS A 45 -17.48 -9.63 1.43
N GLY A 46 -16.16 -9.79 1.55
CA GLY A 46 -15.23 -8.66 1.59
C GLY A 46 -15.23 -7.86 0.28
N ASN A 47 -15.28 -8.52 -0.87
CA ASN A 47 -15.38 -7.87 -2.18
C ASN A 47 -16.69 -7.08 -2.31
N GLU A 48 -17.81 -7.65 -1.87
CA GLU A 48 -19.10 -6.97 -1.87
C GLU A 48 -19.10 -5.71 -0.99
N ALA A 49 -18.54 -5.79 0.22
CA ALA A 49 -18.38 -4.63 1.10
C ALA A 49 -17.46 -3.57 0.47
N PHE A 50 -16.36 -4.00 -0.14
CA PHE A 50 -15.42 -3.11 -0.83
C PHE A 50 -16.08 -2.35 -1.98
N VAL A 51 -16.92 -3.02 -2.78
CA VAL A 51 -17.67 -2.40 -3.88
C VAL A 51 -18.67 -1.36 -3.36
N ARG A 52 -19.26 -1.58 -2.18
CA ARG A 52 -20.13 -0.60 -1.49
C ARG A 52 -19.36 0.57 -0.88
N GLY A 53 -18.02 0.54 -0.89
CA GLY A 53 -17.18 1.55 -0.23
C GLY A 53 -17.06 1.37 1.29
N ASP A 54 -17.59 0.28 1.84
CA ASP A 54 -17.47 -0.08 3.24
C ASP A 54 -16.16 -0.87 3.45
N TYR A 55 -15.07 -0.10 3.59
CA TYR A 55 -13.72 -0.66 3.61
C TYR A 55 -13.39 -1.34 4.94
N GLU A 56 -13.94 -0.86 6.05
CA GLU A 56 -13.81 -1.46 7.38
C GLU A 56 -14.44 -2.86 7.41
N THR A 57 -15.66 -3.00 6.89
CA THR A 57 -16.30 -4.32 6.77
C THR A 57 -15.56 -5.22 5.78
N ALA A 58 -15.02 -4.67 4.69
CA ALA A 58 -14.18 -5.43 3.77
C ALA A 58 -12.93 -5.98 4.48
N ILE A 59 -12.24 -5.16 5.27
CA ILE A 59 -11.07 -5.55 6.08
C ILE A 59 -11.44 -6.65 7.07
N PHE A 60 -12.59 -6.53 7.73
CA PHE A 60 -13.09 -7.56 8.66
C PHE A 60 -13.22 -8.91 7.95
N PHE A 61 -13.95 -8.98 6.83
CA PHE A 61 -14.16 -10.23 6.11
C PHE A 61 -12.86 -10.80 5.52
N TYR A 62 -11.97 -9.96 4.99
CA TYR A 62 -10.67 -10.44 4.52
C TYR A 62 -9.81 -11.00 5.66
N SER A 63 -9.87 -10.38 6.85
CA SER A 63 -9.14 -10.84 8.03
C SER A 63 -9.67 -12.17 8.54
N GLU A 64 -11.00 -12.34 8.58
CA GLU A 64 -11.63 -13.63 8.89
C GLU A 64 -11.22 -14.70 7.88
N GLY A 65 -11.16 -14.36 6.58
CA GLY A 65 -10.69 -15.25 5.54
C GLY A 65 -9.24 -15.71 5.75
N LEU A 66 -8.35 -14.79 6.13
CA LEU A 66 -6.96 -15.07 6.47
C LEU A 66 -6.83 -15.91 7.75
N GLY A 67 -7.80 -15.80 8.67
CA GLY A 67 -7.94 -16.69 9.81
C GLY A 67 -8.21 -18.14 9.42
N LYS A 68 -8.84 -18.39 8.25
CA LYS A 68 -9.08 -19.74 7.71
C LYS A 68 -7.92 -20.24 6.86
N LEU A 69 -7.36 -19.39 5.99
CA LEU A 69 -6.21 -19.69 5.14
C LEU A 69 -5.22 -18.52 5.11
N LYS A 70 -4.07 -18.71 5.76
CA LYS A 70 -3.00 -17.70 5.84
C LYS A 70 -2.15 -17.61 4.57
N ASP A 71 -2.21 -18.60 3.68
CA ASP A 71 -1.40 -18.72 2.47
C ASP A 71 -2.16 -18.27 1.20
N MET A 72 -3.16 -17.40 1.37
CA MET A 72 -4.02 -16.95 0.28
C MET A 72 -3.70 -15.50 -0.12
N LYS A 73 -2.74 -15.35 -1.05
CA LYS A 73 -2.22 -14.04 -1.53
C LYS A 73 -3.31 -13.01 -1.85
N VAL A 74 -4.43 -13.45 -2.42
CA VAL A 74 -5.54 -12.58 -2.87
C VAL A 74 -6.18 -11.84 -1.69
N LEU A 75 -6.32 -12.50 -0.54
CA LEU A 75 -6.91 -11.87 0.65
C LEU A 75 -6.02 -10.75 1.19
N TYR A 76 -4.70 -10.97 1.23
CA TYR A 76 -3.75 -9.91 1.59
C TYR A 76 -3.80 -8.75 0.61
N THR A 77 -3.78 -8.99 -0.72
CA THR A 77 -3.83 -7.89 -1.69
C THR A 77 -5.14 -7.10 -1.61
N ASN A 78 -6.27 -7.77 -1.40
CA ASN A 78 -7.57 -7.10 -1.28
C ASN A 78 -7.67 -6.30 0.01
N ARG A 79 -7.15 -6.82 1.13
CA ARG A 79 -7.10 -6.09 2.40
C ARG A 79 -6.13 -4.91 2.37
N ALA A 80 -4.97 -5.05 1.72
CA ALA A 80 -4.05 -3.95 1.44
C ALA A 80 -4.73 -2.83 0.64
N GLN A 81 -5.52 -3.18 -0.38
CA GLN A 81 -6.28 -2.21 -1.16
C GLN A 81 -7.31 -1.46 -0.29
N ALA A 82 -7.99 -2.15 0.63
CA ALA A 82 -8.92 -1.52 1.56
C ALA A 82 -8.20 -0.59 2.56
N PHE A 83 -7.05 -0.99 3.10
CA PHE A 83 -6.23 -0.11 3.93
C PHE A 83 -5.77 1.15 3.18
N ILE A 84 -5.36 1.02 1.91
CA ILE A 84 -5.02 2.19 1.07
C ILE A 84 -6.22 3.14 0.93
N LYS A 85 -7.44 2.62 0.83
CA LYS A 85 -8.65 3.44 0.74
C LYS A 85 -8.96 4.20 2.04
N LEU A 86 -8.59 3.63 3.18
CA LEU A 86 -8.70 4.28 4.49
C LEU A 86 -7.50 5.18 4.85
N GLY A 87 -6.46 5.22 4.01
CA GLY A 87 -5.23 5.97 4.31
C GLY A 87 -4.25 5.23 5.24
N ASP A 88 -4.53 3.99 5.59
CA ASP A 88 -3.71 3.11 6.45
C ASP A 88 -2.53 2.49 5.67
N TYR A 89 -1.70 3.33 5.05
CA TYR A 89 -0.66 2.89 4.10
C TYR A 89 0.37 1.94 4.71
N GLN A 90 0.72 2.10 5.99
CA GLN A 90 1.68 1.22 6.64
C GLN A 90 1.14 -0.20 6.80
N LYS A 91 -0.15 -0.37 7.13
CA LYS A 91 -0.80 -1.68 7.21
C LYS A 91 -0.92 -2.31 5.82
N ALA A 92 -1.20 -1.49 4.80
CA ALA A 92 -1.22 -1.96 3.42
C ALA A 92 0.14 -2.53 2.97
N LEU A 93 1.24 -1.88 3.32
CA LEU A 93 2.60 -2.38 3.02
C LEU A 93 2.87 -3.74 3.69
N VAL A 94 2.49 -3.89 4.97
CA VAL A 94 2.62 -5.17 5.68
C VAL A 94 1.85 -6.29 4.99
N ASP A 95 0.61 -6.03 4.54
CA ASP A 95 -0.18 -7.01 3.81
C ASP A 95 0.44 -7.33 2.43
N CYS A 96 0.98 -6.35 1.72
CA CYS A 96 1.67 -6.60 0.47
C CYS A 96 2.91 -7.48 0.67
N ASP A 97 3.70 -7.28 1.73
CA ASP A 97 4.84 -8.13 2.05
C ASP A 97 4.40 -9.57 2.32
N TRP A 98 3.28 -9.77 3.02
CA TRP A 98 2.69 -11.10 3.22
C TRP A 98 2.18 -11.72 1.92
N ALA A 99 1.60 -10.93 1.02
CA ALA A 99 1.20 -11.41 -0.31
C ALA A 99 2.41 -11.88 -1.11
N LEU A 100 3.54 -11.15 -1.05
CA LEU A 100 4.79 -11.52 -1.72
C LEU A 100 5.46 -12.76 -1.11
N LYS A 101 5.31 -12.99 0.20
CA LYS A 101 5.72 -14.27 0.83
C LYS A 101 4.90 -15.46 0.33
N CYS A 102 3.65 -15.24 -0.09
CA CYS A 102 2.81 -16.28 -0.69
C CYS A 102 3.12 -16.49 -2.19
N ASP A 103 3.45 -15.40 -2.89
CA ASP A 103 3.81 -15.39 -4.31
C ASP A 103 4.67 -14.18 -4.63
N GLU A 104 5.97 -14.40 -4.81
CA GLU A 104 6.98 -13.36 -5.07
C GLU A 104 6.72 -12.58 -6.37
N ASN A 105 5.94 -13.16 -7.29
CA ASN A 105 5.60 -12.58 -8.59
C ASN A 105 4.21 -11.92 -8.57
N CYS A 106 3.65 -11.63 -7.39
CA CYS A 106 2.35 -10.99 -7.26
C CYS A 106 2.38 -9.52 -7.69
N THR A 107 2.10 -9.25 -8.97
CA THR A 107 2.07 -7.89 -9.54
C THR A 107 1.10 -6.95 -8.82
N LYS A 108 -0.03 -7.46 -8.31
CA LYS A 108 -0.99 -6.67 -7.50
C LYS A 108 -0.39 -6.19 -6.18
N ALA A 109 0.45 -6.99 -5.52
CA ALA A 109 1.11 -6.59 -4.29
C ALA A 109 2.07 -5.42 -4.55
N TYR A 110 2.95 -5.55 -5.56
CA TYR A 110 3.83 -4.45 -5.98
C TYR A 110 3.06 -3.19 -6.38
N PHE A 111 1.94 -3.35 -7.07
CA PHE A 111 1.08 -2.22 -7.44
C PHE A 111 0.55 -1.46 -6.22
N HIS A 112 0.02 -2.20 -5.24
CA HIS A 112 -0.47 -1.60 -3.99
C HIS A 112 0.66 -1.01 -3.14
N MET A 113 1.85 -1.64 -3.10
CA MET A 113 3.05 -1.06 -2.46
C MET A 113 3.45 0.26 -3.11
N GLY A 114 3.50 0.32 -4.44
CA GLY A 114 3.79 1.53 -5.19
C GLY A 114 2.84 2.66 -4.82
N LYS A 115 1.53 2.38 -4.74
CA LYS A 115 0.52 3.36 -4.31
C LYS A 115 0.72 3.83 -2.87
N ALA A 116 0.97 2.91 -1.94
CA ALA A 116 1.20 3.23 -0.54
C ALA A 116 2.47 4.07 -0.36
N HIS A 117 3.56 3.74 -1.06
CA HIS A 117 4.80 4.51 -1.04
C HIS A 117 4.64 5.92 -1.63
N VAL A 118 3.88 6.08 -2.72
CA VAL A 118 3.55 7.43 -3.24
C VAL A 118 2.82 8.25 -2.19
N ALA A 119 1.83 7.67 -1.50
CA ALA A 119 1.08 8.39 -0.48
C ALA A 119 1.93 8.77 0.75
N LEU A 120 2.93 7.96 1.06
CA LEU A 120 3.93 8.23 2.10
C LEU A 120 5.11 9.08 1.61
N LYS A 121 5.05 9.65 0.39
CA LYS A 121 6.13 10.44 -0.25
C LYS A 121 7.47 9.70 -0.40
N ASN A 122 7.44 8.36 -0.35
CA ASN A 122 8.59 7.49 -0.56
C ASN A 122 8.78 7.20 -2.06
N TYR A 123 9.09 8.23 -2.85
CA TYR A 123 9.05 8.18 -4.31
C TYR A 123 10.02 7.17 -4.94
N SER A 124 11.24 7.03 -4.41
CA SER A 124 12.20 6.02 -4.89
C SER A 124 11.66 4.59 -4.73
N LYS A 125 11.17 4.23 -3.54
CA LYS A 125 10.56 2.90 -3.29
C LYS A 125 9.32 2.65 -4.16
N ALA A 126 8.52 3.69 -4.41
CA ALA A 126 7.38 3.57 -5.30
C ALA A 126 7.79 3.22 -6.73
N LYS A 127 8.84 3.87 -7.26
CA LYS A 127 9.37 3.58 -8.62
C LYS A 127 9.89 2.15 -8.71
N GLU A 128 10.64 1.68 -7.71
CA GLU A 128 11.14 0.30 -7.65
C GLU A 128 10.00 -0.72 -7.70
N CYS A 129 8.94 -0.50 -6.92
CA CYS A 129 7.76 -1.38 -6.92
C CYS A 129 7.11 -1.46 -8.31
N TYR A 130 6.95 -0.32 -8.99
CA TYR A 130 6.36 -0.29 -10.32
C TYR A 130 7.28 -0.92 -11.37
N GLN A 131 8.59 -0.71 -11.29
CA GLN A 131 9.57 -1.36 -12.18
C GLN A 131 9.55 -2.89 -12.03
N LYS A 132 9.39 -3.41 -10.82
CA LYS A 132 9.23 -4.87 -10.60
C LYS A 132 8.04 -5.47 -11.34
N ILE A 133 6.95 -4.73 -11.50
CA ILE A 133 5.79 -5.19 -12.29
C ILE A 133 6.17 -5.37 -13.77
N GLU A 134 6.99 -4.47 -14.32
CA GLU A 134 7.47 -4.56 -15.70
C GLU A 134 8.40 -5.78 -15.88
N GLU A 135 9.29 -6.04 -14.91
CA GLU A 135 10.17 -7.21 -14.91
C GLU A 135 9.37 -8.53 -14.89
N ILE A 136 8.34 -8.61 -14.04
CA ILE A 136 7.50 -9.81 -13.88
C ILE A 136 6.57 -10.00 -15.08
N ASN A 137 5.97 -8.92 -15.57
CA ASN A 137 5.02 -8.97 -16.68
C ASN A 137 5.20 -7.77 -17.63
N PRO A 138 6.02 -7.94 -18.69
CA PRO A 138 6.28 -6.90 -19.68
C PRO A 138 5.02 -6.38 -20.39
N LYS A 139 3.91 -7.14 -20.41
CA LYS A 139 2.64 -6.70 -21.00
C LYS A 139 2.00 -5.54 -20.22
N LEU A 140 2.34 -5.38 -18.95
CA LEU A 140 1.87 -4.29 -18.10
C LEU A 140 2.71 -3.02 -18.22
N LYS A 141 3.81 -3.03 -19.00
CA LYS A 141 4.74 -1.91 -19.17
C LYS A 141 4.04 -0.57 -19.47
N ALA A 142 3.04 -0.58 -20.36
CA ALA A 142 2.31 0.65 -20.70
C ALA A 142 1.55 1.23 -19.49
N GLN A 143 0.90 0.37 -18.69
CA GLN A 143 0.18 0.79 -17.48
C GLN A 143 1.16 1.26 -16.39
N VAL A 144 2.28 0.56 -16.23
CA VAL A 144 3.34 0.90 -15.27
C VAL A 144 3.99 2.24 -15.60
N LYS A 145 4.26 2.51 -16.88
CA LYS A 145 4.88 3.77 -17.33
C LYS A 145 4.04 4.99 -16.95
N GLU A 146 2.72 4.89 -17.04
CA GLU A 146 1.81 5.96 -16.62
C GLU A 146 1.95 6.25 -15.11
N HIS A 147 1.99 5.21 -14.28
CA HIS A 147 2.19 5.39 -12.84
C HIS A 147 3.58 5.95 -12.49
N LEU A 148 4.63 5.52 -13.19
CA LEU A 148 5.98 6.08 -13.02
C LEU A 148 6.05 7.57 -13.37
N ASN A 149 5.34 7.99 -14.43
CA ASN A 149 5.23 9.40 -14.79
C ASN A 149 4.51 10.18 -13.67
N GLN A 150 3.40 9.67 -13.15
CA GLN A 150 2.66 10.28 -12.03
C GLN A 150 3.52 10.39 -10.76
N VAL A 151 4.32 9.37 -10.44
CA VAL A 151 5.26 9.41 -9.30
C VAL A 151 6.27 10.53 -9.49
N THR A 152 6.84 10.65 -10.69
CA THR A 152 7.85 11.68 -11.01
C THR A 152 7.26 13.10 -10.95
N LEU A 153 6.02 13.28 -11.44
CA LEU A 153 5.31 14.56 -11.33
C LEU A 153 5.05 14.95 -9.88
N ARG A 154 4.61 14.00 -9.03
CA ARG A 154 4.39 14.25 -7.60
C ARG A 154 5.68 14.54 -6.84
N GLU A 155 6.75 13.82 -7.13
CA GLU A 155 8.07 14.08 -6.55
C GLU A 155 8.57 15.47 -6.90
N LYS A 156 8.44 15.88 -8.17
CA LYS A 156 8.79 17.24 -8.60
C LYS A 156 7.93 18.30 -7.91
N ALA A 157 6.63 18.05 -7.75
CA ALA A 157 5.72 18.93 -7.03
C ALA A 157 6.15 19.15 -5.58
N ASP A 158 6.41 18.05 -4.86
CA ASP A 158 6.83 18.11 -3.46
C ASP A 158 8.20 18.80 -3.30
N LEU A 159 9.12 18.59 -4.25
CA LEU A 159 10.42 19.27 -4.24
C LEU A 159 10.24 20.78 -4.46
N GLN A 160 9.43 21.18 -5.43
CA GLN A 160 9.14 22.57 -5.70
C GLN A 160 8.47 23.25 -4.51
N GLU A 161 7.51 22.60 -3.87
CA GLU A 161 6.87 23.14 -2.65
C GLU A 161 7.89 23.31 -1.52
N LYS A 162 8.81 22.34 -1.34
CA LYS A 162 9.88 22.45 -0.35
C LYS A 162 10.84 23.60 -0.66
N GLU A 163 11.28 23.75 -1.91
CA GLU A 163 12.14 24.87 -2.35
C GLU A 163 11.43 26.22 -2.17
N ALA A 164 10.11 26.26 -2.36
CA ALA A 164 9.28 27.43 -2.10
C ALA A 164 9.32 27.84 -0.63
N GLN A 165 9.09 26.86 0.26
CA GLN A 165 9.06 27.08 1.70
C GLN A 165 10.43 27.53 2.22
N GLU A 166 11.51 26.91 1.75
CA GLU A 166 12.87 27.32 2.14
C GLU A 166 13.20 28.75 1.67
N SER A 167 12.74 29.11 0.47
CA SER A 167 12.91 30.47 -0.07
C SER A 167 12.16 31.50 0.77
N LEU A 168 10.94 31.17 1.19
CA LEU A 168 10.11 31.95 2.11
C LEU A 168 10.81 32.17 3.46
N ASP A 169 11.19 31.08 4.12
CA ASP A 169 11.81 31.09 5.44
C ASP A 169 13.13 31.88 5.46
N SER A 170 13.84 31.94 4.32
CA SER A 170 15.11 32.68 4.16
C SER A 170 14.98 34.21 4.09
N GLY A 171 13.76 34.77 4.03
CA GLY A 171 13.52 36.22 4.14
C GLY A 171 13.93 37.07 2.94
N LYS A 172 14.08 36.51 1.72
CA LYS A 172 14.44 37.25 0.48
C LYS A 172 13.34 38.19 -0.07
N ASN A 173 12.36 38.60 0.73
CA ASN A 173 10.95 38.54 0.31
C ASN A 173 10.27 39.76 -0.36
N THR A 174 10.73 41.01 -0.36
CA THR A 174 9.82 42.14 -0.74
C THR A 174 9.95 42.71 -2.16
N ALA A 175 11.09 42.58 -2.85
CA ALA A 175 11.32 43.33 -4.10
C ALA A 175 11.18 42.51 -5.41
N VAL A 176 11.22 41.19 -5.34
CA VAL A 176 11.35 40.31 -6.52
C VAL A 176 10.17 39.32 -6.66
N THR A 177 9.42 39.12 -5.58
CA THR A 177 8.58 37.93 -5.36
C THR A 177 7.28 37.94 -6.16
N THR A 178 6.56 39.06 -6.22
CA THR A 178 5.28 39.14 -6.95
C THR A 178 5.47 39.00 -8.46
N LYS A 179 6.48 39.70 -9.02
CA LYS A 179 6.77 39.66 -10.46
C LYS A 179 7.25 38.28 -10.90
N ASN A 180 8.20 37.69 -10.18
CA ASN A 180 8.72 36.36 -10.52
C ASN A 180 7.67 35.26 -10.31
N LEU A 181 6.81 35.39 -9.30
CA LEU A 181 5.70 34.45 -9.06
C LEU A 181 4.67 34.52 -10.20
N LEU A 182 4.25 35.72 -10.60
CA LEU A 182 3.34 35.92 -11.73
C LEU A 182 3.94 35.41 -13.05
N GLU A 183 5.22 35.66 -13.31
CA GLU A 183 5.95 35.14 -14.48
C GLU A 183 6.07 33.61 -14.48
N THR A 184 6.14 32.99 -13.30
CA THR A 184 6.22 31.53 -13.17
C THR A 184 4.84 30.90 -13.37
N LEU A 185 3.78 31.49 -12.80
CA LEU A 185 2.40 31.07 -12.99
C LEU A 185 1.90 31.28 -14.43
N SER A 186 2.48 32.24 -15.17
CA SER A 186 2.12 32.52 -16.57
C SER A 186 2.77 31.59 -17.60
N LYS A 187 3.71 30.71 -17.21
CA LYS A 187 4.40 29.82 -18.16
C LYS A 187 3.50 28.66 -18.63
N PRO A 188 3.18 28.54 -19.93
CA PRO A 188 2.37 27.44 -20.45
C PRO A 188 3.04 26.08 -20.19
N GLY A 189 2.30 25.13 -19.64
CA GLY A 189 2.79 23.76 -19.40
C GLY A 189 3.60 23.57 -18.12
N GLN A 190 3.83 24.63 -17.32
CA GLN A 190 4.23 24.44 -15.92
C GLN A 190 2.96 24.22 -15.09
N THR A 191 2.86 23.05 -14.46
CA THR A 191 1.88 22.87 -13.39
C THR A 191 2.26 23.86 -12.28
N PRO A 192 1.38 24.78 -11.88
CA PRO A 192 1.64 25.69 -10.77
C PRO A 192 1.63 24.87 -9.48
N LEU A 193 2.74 24.22 -9.17
CA LEU A 193 2.85 23.28 -8.04
C LEU A 193 3.21 24.00 -6.73
N PHE A 194 3.59 25.28 -6.82
CA PHE A 194 3.94 26.21 -5.74
C PHE A 194 2.72 26.80 -5.00
N TYR A 195 1.65 26.02 -4.80
CA TYR A 195 0.34 26.60 -4.44
C TYR A 195 0.21 27.01 -2.98
N ALA A 196 0.88 26.38 -2.01
CA ALA A 196 0.72 26.78 -0.61
C ALA A 196 1.60 27.99 -0.28
N GLY A 197 2.92 27.90 -0.46
CA GLY A 197 3.82 29.03 -0.20
C GLY A 197 3.53 30.28 -1.05
N GLY A 198 3.21 30.11 -2.34
CA GLY A 198 2.90 31.24 -3.23
C GLY A 198 1.62 31.99 -2.85
N ILE A 199 0.59 31.27 -2.38
CA ILE A 199 -0.68 31.87 -1.95
C ILE A 199 -0.54 32.57 -0.59
N GLU A 200 0.25 32.03 0.33
CA GLU A 200 0.52 32.68 1.62
C GLU A 200 1.23 34.02 1.42
N ILE A 201 2.25 34.07 0.54
CA ILE A 201 2.91 35.34 0.16
C ILE A 201 1.91 36.34 -0.41
N LEU A 202 1.07 35.90 -1.36
CA LEU A 202 0.05 36.77 -1.94
C LEU A 202 -0.92 37.27 -0.86
N THR A 203 -1.26 36.43 0.12
CA THR A 203 -2.14 36.78 1.23
C THR A 203 -1.50 37.81 2.17
N GLU A 204 -0.22 37.65 2.50
CA GLU A 204 0.56 38.63 3.29
C GLU A 204 0.67 39.97 2.57
N MET A 205 1.04 39.97 1.28
CA MET A 205 1.12 41.23 0.51
C MET A 205 -0.24 41.92 0.38
N MET A 206 -1.33 41.15 0.20
CA MET A 206 -2.68 41.71 0.20
C MET A 206 -3.11 42.25 1.57
N ALA A 207 -2.56 41.74 2.67
CA ALA A 207 -2.78 42.30 4.00
C ALA A 207 -2.01 43.62 4.19
N ASP A 208 -0.75 43.69 3.72
CA ASP A 208 0.07 44.91 3.78
C ASP A 208 -0.53 46.05 2.94
N CYS A 209 -1.07 45.78 1.75
CA CYS A 209 -1.75 46.79 0.93
C CYS A 209 -3.02 47.38 1.61
N LYS A 210 -3.69 46.62 2.48
CA LYS A 210 -4.85 47.10 3.24
C LYS A 210 -4.45 47.98 4.43
N LEU A 211 -3.26 47.80 4.98
CA LEU A 211 -2.74 48.65 6.04
C LEU A 211 -2.32 50.03 5.51
N ASP A 212 -1.76 50.09 4.29
CA ASP A 212 -1.27 51.35 3.70
C ASP A 212 -2.40 52.28 3.23
N THR A 213 -3.57 51.74 2.90
CA THR A 213 -4.76 52.54 2.49
C THR A 213 -5.51 53.17 3.67
N SER A 214 -5.13 52.88 4.91
CA SER A 214 -5.72 53.48 6.12
C SER A 214 -4.95 54.71 6.65
N ARG A 215 -3.90 55.14 5.95
CA ARG A 215 -3.03 56.29 6.30
C ARG A 215 -3.20 57.54 5.43
N VAL A 216 -4.25 57.62 4.61
CA VAL A 216 -4.59 58.81 3.80
C VAL A 216 -5.88 59.46 4.31
#